data_AF-W6MNR3-F1
#
_entry.id   AF-W6MNR3-F1
#
_cell.length_a   1.000
_cell.length_b   1.000
_cell.length_c   1.000
_cell.angle_alpha   90.00
_cell.angle_beta   90.00
_cell.angle_gamma   90.00
#
_symmetry.space_group_name_H-M   'P 1'
#
loop_
_entity.id
_entity.type
_entity.pdbx_description
1 polymer ?
#
loop_
_entity_poly.entity_id
_entity_poly.type
_entity_poly.pdbx_seq_one_letter_code
_entity_poly.pdbx_strand_id
1 'polypeptide(L)'
;GGKCVRFLMFAVNFLIWLASIALLVLGIWTVVDRPYLERLLGSEMYMTAAYILIATGCIIFFVSFLGCFGALKEVKCMLLTYFILVLLLFIILLIGGILGYVFKDKAGITVNNAMMSAMKEYDPAEKTPVTKAWDETQQAMKCCAITEIGEWVKLNKNFNVLNNQVPKSCCKRMKLQAC
;
A
#
# COMPACT_ATOMS: atom_id res chain seq x y z
N GLY A 1 28.68 2.51 31.20
CA GLY A 1 28.15 1.99 29.93
C GLY A 1 26.64 2.16 29.74
N GLY A 2 25.79 1.70 30.66
CA GLY A 2 24.35 1.52 30.38
C GLY A 2 23.43 2.77 30.32
N LYS A 3 23.84 3.93 30.86
CA LYS A 3 22.99 5.14 30.85
C LYS A 3 22.74 5.70 29.45
N CYS A 4 23.74 5.63 28.56
CA CYS A 4 23.63 6.11 27.18
C CYS A 4 22.67 5.26 26.36
N VAL A 5 22.76 3.93 26.49
CA VAL A 5 21.88 2.97 25.80
C VAL A 5 20.42 3.17 26.20
N ARG A 6 20.14 3.39 27.49
CA ARG A 6 18.78 3.64 27.98
C ARG A 6 18.20 4.96 27.47
N PHE A 7 19.00 6.03 27.50
CA PHE A 7 18.58 7.32 26.97
C PHE A 7 18.27 7.24 25.47
N LEU A 8 19.15 6.58 24.70
CA LEU A 8 18.94 6.34 23.27
C LEU A 8 17.67 5.52 23.02
N MET A 9 17.46 4.44 23.78
CA MET A 9 16.26 3.61 23.67
C MET A 9 14.99 4.41 23.95
N PHE A 10 14.99 5.25 24.99
CA PHE A 10 13.87 6.14 25.29
C PHE A 10 13.63 7.14 24.15
N ALA A 11 14.67 7.85 23.70
CA ALA A 11 14.55 8.86 22.65
C ALA A 11 14.00 8.27 21.34
N VAL A 12 14.54 7.12 20.91
CA VAL A 12 14.08 6.44 19.69
C VAL A 12 12.64 5.97 19.82
N ASN A 13 12.28 5.30 20.92
CA ASN A 13 10.90 4.86 21.13
C ASN A 13 9.92 6.03 21.22
N PHE A 14 10.34 7.15 21.82
CA PHE A 14 9.49 8.34 21.94
C PHE A 14 9.24 9.00 20.58
N LEU A 15 10.27 9.10 19.73
CA LEU A 15 10.11 9.60 18.36
C LEU A 15 9.21 8.68 17.51
N ILE A 16 9.39 7.36 17.63
CA ILE A 16 8.53 6.37 16.95
C ILE A 16 7.08 6.49 17.44
N TRP A 17 6.88 6.71 18.73
CA TRP A 17 5.56 6.91 19.31
C TRP A 17 4.88 8.16 18.74
N LEU A 18 5.57 9.29 18.67
CA LEU A 18 5.05 10.50 18.02
C LEU A 18 4.72 10.28 16.53
N ALA A 19 5.60 9.59 15.80
CA ALA A 19 5.36 9.24 14.40
C ALA A 19 4.13 8.33 14.25
N SER A 20 3.91 7.38 15.17
CA SER A 20 2.73 6.51 15.15
C SER A 20 1.43 7.27 15.37
N ILE A 21 1.43 8.29 16.23
CA ILE A 21 0.26 9.18 16.40
C ILE A 21 -0.03 9.92 15.10
N ALA A 22 0.99 10.49 14.46
CA ALA A 22 0.82 11.19 13.19
C ALA A 22 0.25 10.24 12.11
N LEU A 23 0.77 9.01 12.02
CA LEU A 23 0.24 7.99 11.11
C LEU A 23 -1.23 7.64 11.41
N LEU A 24 -1.59 7.46 12.68
CA LEU A 24 -2.97 7.19 13.06
C LEU A 24 -3.91 8.34 12.71
N VAL A 25 -3.49 9.57 12.96
CA VAL A 25 -4.26 10.77 12.58
C VAL A 25 -4.46 10.81 11.07
N LEU A 26 -3.41 10.59 10.28
CA LEU A 26 -3.51 10.56 8.81
C LEU A 26 -4.41 9.42 8.32
N GLY A 27 -4.27 8.22 8.87
CA GLY A 27 -5.11 7.07 8.52
C GLY A 27 -6.58 7.31 8.83
N ILE A 28 -6.89 7.81 10.03
CA ILE A 28 -8.26 8.14 10.43
C ILE A 28 -8.81 9.28 9.58
N TRP A 29 -8.03 10.34 9.33
CA TRP A 29 -8.42 11.45 8.46
C TRP A 29 -8.84 10.94 7.08
N THR A 30 -8.02 10.06 6.51
CA THR A 30 -8.26 9.42 5.20
C THR A 30 -9.57 8.62 5.18
N VAL A 31 -9.85 7.93 6.29
CA VAL A 31 -11.07 7.15 6.49
C VAL A 31 -12.28 8.04 6.81
N VAL A 32 -12.13 9.24 7.34
CA VAL A 32 -13.26 10.13 7.64
C VAL A 32 -13.66 10.94 6.40
N ASP A 33 -12.69 11.36 5.60
CA ASP A 33 -12.90 12.18 4.39
C ASP A 33 -13.37 11.35 3.16
N ARG A 34 -14.10 10.25 3.42
CA ARG A 34 -14.62 9.28 2.45
C ARG A 34 -15.15 9.90 1.14
N PRO A 35 -16.05 10.91 1.17
CA PRO A 35 -16.75 11.32 -0.06
C PRO A 35 -15.87 12.11 -1.04
N TYR A 36 -14.78 12.73 -0.59
CA TYR A 36 -13.87 13.48 -1.45
C TYR A 36 -12.87 12.53 -2.15
N LEU A 37 -12.30 11.58 -1.41
CA LEU A 37 -11.28 10.66 -1.91
C LEU A 37 -11.86 9.53 -2.77
N GLU A 38 -13.05 9.00 -2.45
CA GLU A 38 -13.72 7.99 -3.30
C GLU A 38 -14.06 8.54 -4.70
N ARG A 39 -14.27 9.86 -4.82
CA ARG A 39 -14.51 10.53 -6.11
C ARG A 39 -13.22 10.76 -6.91
N LEU A 40 -12.04 10.67 -6.30
CA LEU A 40 -10.75 10.93 -6.97
C LEU A 40 -9.82 9.71 -7.18
N LEU A 41 -9.94 8.62 -6.40
CA LEU A 41 -8.86 7.60 -6.28
C LEU A 41 -9.29 6.11 -6.34
N GLY A 42 -10.54 5.80 -6.65
CA GLY A 42 -11.01 4.39 -6.71
C GLY A 42 -11.16 3.76 -5.32
N SER A 43 -12.40 3.42 -4.95
CA SER A 43 -12.84 3.32 -3.55
C SER A 43 -12.23 2.18 -2.71
N GLU A 44 -11.87 1.02 -3.28
CA GLU A 44 -11.58 -0.16 -2.44
C GLU A 44 -10.10 -0.34 -2.06
N MET A 45 -9.17 -0.19 -3.01
CA MET A 45 -7.75 -0.37 -2.74
C MET A 45 -7.21 0.71 -1.78
N TYR A 46 -7.63 1.95 -1.98
CA TYR A 46 -7.21 3.07 -1.15
C TYR A 46 -7.71 2.93 0.30
N MET A 47 -8.95 2.47 0.48
CA MET A 47 -9.50 2.19 1.82
C MET A 47 -8.82 1.02 2.50
N THR A 48 -8.52 -0.03 1.74
CA THR A 48 -7.75 -1.17 2.26
C THR A 48 -6.38 -0.70 2.75
N ALA A 49 -5.69 0.13 1.97
CA ALA A 49 -4.41 0.72 2.38
C ALA A 49 -4.53 1.60 3.63
N ALA A 50 -5.57 2.44 3.73
CA ALA A 50 -5.82 3.28 4.90
C ALA A 50 -6.06 2.44 6.16
N TYR A 51 -6.84 1.36 6.08
CA TYR A 51 -7.06 0.45 7.21
C TYR A 51 -5.77 -0.28 7.63
N ILE A 52 -4.94 -0.71 6.68
CA ILE A 52 -3.63 -1.30 6.98
C ILE A 52 -2.76 -0.27 7.71
N LEU A 53 -2.73 0.98 7.25
CA LEU A 53 -1.97 2.06 7.87
C LEU A 53 -2.43 2.32 9.32
N ILE A 54 -3.74 2.34 9.58
CA ILE A 54 -4.29 2.46 10.94
C ILE A 54 -3.88 1.26 11.80
N ALA A 55 -4.06 0.03 11.31
CA ALA A 55 -3.74 -1.18 12.06
C ALA A 55 -2.25 -1.25 12.44
N THR A 56 -1.36 -0.99 11.48
CA THR A 56 0.08 -0.92 11.72
C THR A 56 0.43 0.23 12.67
N GLY A 57 -0.19 1.40 12.51
CA GLY A 57 -0.03 2.55 13.41
C GLY A 57 -0.36 2.21 14.86
N CYS A 58 -1.46 1.50 15.11
CA CYS A 58 -1.85 1.05 16.44
C CYS A 58 -0.81 0.12 17.06
N ILE A 59 -0.32 -0.86 16.30
CA ILE A 59 0.72 -1.80 16.77
C ILE A 59 1.98 -1.04 17.17
N ILE A 60 2.45 -0.14 16.31
CA ILE A 60 3.66 0.68 16.57
C ILE A 60 3.44 1.57 17.81
N PHE A 61 2.25 2.17 17.94
CA PHE A 61 1.90 3.00 19.11
C PHE A 61 2.02 2.23 20.42
N PHE A 62 1.42 1.04 20.52
CA PHE A 62 1.49 0.24 21.75
C PHE A 62 2.90 -0.27 22.05
N VAL A 63 3.62 -0.75 21.04
CA VAL A 63 5.00 -1.26 21.23
C VAL A 63 5.95 -0.13 21.65
N SER A 64 5.89 1.03 21.01
CA SER A 64 6.72 2.19 21.34
C SER A 64 6.37 2.81 22.69
N PHE A 65 5.08 2.83 23.06
CA PHE A 65 4.62 3.21 24.40
C PHE A 65 5.25 2.30 25.47
N LEU A 66 5.13 0.98 25.32
CA LEU A 66 5.75 0.02 26.24
C LEU A 66 7.28 0.18 26.30
N GLY A 67 7.94 0.49 25.18
CA GLY A 67 9.37 0.80 25.12
C GLY A 67 9.75 2.04 25.92
N CYS A 68 8.98 3.13 25.80
CA CYS A 68 9.19 4.36 26.56
C CYS A 68 9.03 4.14 28.07
N PHE A 69 7.91 3.53 28.49
CA PHE A 69 7.61 3.29 29.91
C PHE A 69 8.52 2.24 30.53
N GLY A 70 8.88 1.18 29.79
CA GLY A 70 9.84 0.16 30.22
C GLY A 70 11.24 0.73 30.47
N ALA A 71 11.68 1.68 29.63
CA ALA A 71 12.96 2.36 29.81
C ALA A 71 12.95 3.34 31.00
N LEU A 72 11.84 4.05 31.24
CA LEU A 72 11.71 5.03 32.32
C LEU A 72 11.52 4.40 33.71
N LYS A 73 10.72 3.32 33.82
CA LYS A 73 10.31 2.76 35.11
C LYS A 73 11.22 1.64 35.64
N GLU A 74 12.26 1.26 34.92
CA GLU A 74 13.16 0.12 35.23
C GLU A 74 12.42 -1.20 35.55
N VAL A 75 11.17 -1.35 35.09
CA VAL A 75 10.37 -2.55 35.34
C VAL A 75 10.83 -3.64 34.38
N LYS A 76 11.61 -4.60 34.90
CA LYS A 76 12.14 -5.73 34.12
C LYS A 76 11.06 -6.48 33.35
N CYS A 77 9.86 -6.64 33.93
CA CYS A 77 8.73 -7.29 33.27
C CYS A 77 8.30 -6.55 31.99
N MET A 78 8.14 -5.22 32.03
CA MET A 78 7.79 -4.42 30.85
C MET A 78 8.88 -4.45 29.77
N LEU A 79 10.15 -4.41 30.17
CA LEU A 79 11.27 -4.51 29.23
C LEU A 79 11.32 -5.89 28.55
N LEU A 80 11.02 -6.95 29.31
CA LEU A 80 10.92 -8.32 28.79
C LEU A 80 9.74 -8.45 27.82
N THR A 81 8.56 -7.93 28.16
CA THR A 81 7.40 -7.92 27.27
C THR A 81 7.70 -7.17 25.98
N TYR A 82 8.33 -5.98 26.06
CA TYR A 82 8.77 -5.24 24.88
C TYR A 82 9.70 -6.08 24.00
N PHE A 83 10.70 -6.74 24.60
CA PHE A 83 11.63 -7.58 23.85
C PHE A 83 10.94 -8.77 23.18
N ILE A 84 10.02 -9.45 23.88
CA ILE A 84 9.24 -10.56 23.32
C ILE A 84 8.38 -10.08 22.16
N LEU A 85 7.68 -8.95 22.29
CA LEU A 85 6.85 -8.39 21.22
C LEU A 85 7.69 -8.03 19.99
N VAL A 86 8.83 -7.37 20.17
CA VAL A 86 9.74 -7.04 19.07
C VAL A 86 10.29 -8.30 18.40
N LEU A 87 10.64 -9.33 19.17
CA LEU A 87 11.11 -10.61 18.64
C LEU A 87 10.02 -11.31 17.82
N LEU A 88 8.78 -11.33 18.30
CA LEU A 88 7.65 -11.89 17.56
C LEU A 88 7.39 -11.13 16.25
N LEU A 89 7.42 -9.79 16.30
CA LEU A 89 7.31 -8.96 15.09
C LEU A 89 8.44 -9.25 14.11
N PHE A 90 9.67 -9.41 14.59
CA PHE A 90 10.80 -9.78 13.74
C PHE A 90 10.59 -11.14 13.08
N ILE A 91 10.12 -12.15 13.80
CA ILE A 91 9.80 -13.47 13.24
C ILE A 91 8.69 -13.37 12.18
N ILE A 92 7.61 -12.62 12.45
CA ILE A 92 6.53 -12.39 11.50
C ILE A 92 7.04 -11.69 10.23
N LEU A 93 7.86 -10.65 10.38
CA LEU A 93 8.46 -9.94 9.26
C LEU A 93 9.42 -10.82 8.46
N LEU A 94 10.21 -11.66 9.11
CA LEU A 94 11.08 -12.63 8.44
C LEU A 94 10.27 -13.64 7.63
N ILE A 95 9.24 -14.25 8.23
CA ILE A 95 8.35 -15.19 7.53
C ILE A 95 7.67 -14.49 6.36
N GLY A 96 7.12 -13.30 6.58
CA GLY A 96 6.50 -12.49 5.52
C GLY A 96 7.47 -12.14 4.39
N GLY A 97 8.71 -11.80 4.72
CA GLY A 97 9.77 -11.54 3.73
C GLY A 97 10.15 -12.77 2.92
N ILE A 98 10.29 -13.93 3.58
CA ILE A 98 10.59 -15.21 2.91
C ILE A 98 9.43 -15.60 1.99
N LEU A 99 8.19 -15.55 2.48
CA LEU A 99 7.00 -15.83 1.68
C LEU A 99 6.89 -14.85 0.51
N GLY A 100 7.11 -13.56 0.74
CA GLY A 100 7.10 -12.53 -0.29
C GLY A 100 8.14 -12.81 -1.38
N TYR A 101 9.35 -13.25 -1.00
CA TYR A 101 10.39 -13.63 -1.95
C TYR A 101 10.05 -14.90 -2.74
N VAL A 102 9.59 -15.95 -2.05
CA VAL A 102 9.24 -17.25 -2.66
C VAL A 102 8.05 -17.12 -3.61
N PHE A 103 7.05 -16.31 -3.25
CA PHE A 103 5.83 -16.12 -4.04
C PHE A 103 5.87 -14.92 -4.98
N LYS A 104 7.00 -14.21 -5.11
CA LYS A 104 7.12 -13.00 -5.93
C LYS A 104 6.62 -13.21 -7.37
N ASP A 105 7.01 -14.32 -8.00
CA ASP A 105 6.70 -14.58 -9.41
C ASP A 105 5.23 -14.97 -9.57
N LYS A 106 4.69 -15.76 -8.62
CA LYS A 106 3.26 -16.10 -8.61
C LYS A 106 2.41 -14.86 -8.38
N ALA A 107 2.81 -13.97 -7.49
CA ALA A 107 2.11 -12.71 -7.25
C ALA A 107 2.07 -11.86 -8.53
N GLY A 108 3.19 -11.75 -9.26
CA GLY A 108 3.23 -11.07 -10.56
C GLY A 108 2.25 -11.66 -11.58
N ILE A 109 2.20 -12.99 -11.70
CA ILE A 109 1.25 -13.67 -12.60
C ILE A 109 -0.21 -13.42 -12.17
N THR A 110 -0.50 -13.51 -10.88
CA THR A 110 -1.85 -13.26 -10.35
C THR A 110 -2.31 -11.83 -10.61
N VAL A 111 -1.43 -10.85 -10.37
CA VAL A 111 -1.72 -9.43 -10.65
C VAL A 111 -1.94 -9.21 -12.14
N ASN A 112 -1.08 -9.78 -13.00
CA ASN A 112 -1.21 -9.66 -14.45
C ASN A 112 -2.56 -10.24 -14.94
N ASN A 113 -2.93 -11.45 -14.48
CA ASN A 113 -4.22 -12.06 -14.81
C ASN A 113 -5.41 -11.22 -14.34
N ALA A 114 -5.33 -10.64 -13.13
CA ALA A 114 -6.35 -9.74 -12.60
C ALA A 114 -6.47 -8.47 -13.46
N MET A 115 -5.34 -7.87 -13.85
CA MET A 115 -5.32 -6.74 -14.77
C MET A 115 -5.90 -7.11 -16.14
N MET A 116 -5.55 -8.26 -16.71
CA MET A 116 -6.14 -8.72 -17.97
C MET A 116 -7.66 -8.89 -17.88
N SER A 117 -8.18 -9.39 -16.76
CA SER A 117 -9.63 -9.47 -16.53
C SER A 117 -10.26 -8.08 -16.43
N ALA A 118 -9.66 -7.18 -15.65
CA ALA A 118 -10.10 -5.80 -15.52
C ALA A 118 -10.06 -5.05 -16.87
N MET A 119 -9.08 -5.33 -17.72
CA MET A 119 -8.98 -4.72 -19.05
C MET A 119 -10.14 -5.13 -19.96
N LYS A 120 -10.68 -6.36 -19.83
CA LYS A 120 -11.86 -6.82 -20.58
C LYS A 120 -13.13 -6.08 -20.18
N GLU A 121 -13.22 -5.68 -18.91
CA GLU A 121 -14.37 -4.98 -18.31
C GLU A 121 -14.28 -3.45 -18.43
N TYR A 122 -13.16 -2.92 -18.93
CA TYR A 122 -13.00 -1.49 -19.14
C TYR A 122 -14.00 -0.98 -20.20
N ASP A 123 -14.74 0.07 -19.84
CA ASP A 123 -15.68 0.73 -20.74
C ASP A 123 -15.34 2.23 -20.85
N PRO A 124 -14.96 2.75 -22.03
CA PRO A 124 -14.68 4.17 -22.20
C PRO A 124 -15.92 5.08 -22.17
N ALA A 125 -17.12 4.53 -22.35
CA ALA A 125 -18.39 5.26 -22.29
C ALA A 125 -18.95 5.31 -20.86
N GLU A 126 -18.73 4.26 -20.06
CA GLU A 126 -19.19 4.19 -18.68
C GLU A 126 -18.06 4.36 -17.66
N LYS A 127 -18.26 5.24 -16.68
CA LYS A 127 -17.31 5.44 -15.57
C LYS A 127 -17.49 4.37 -14.49
N THR A 128 -17.36 3.10 -14.87
CA THR A 128 -17.38 1.99 -13.91
C THR A 128 -16.19 2.09 -12.95
N PRO A 129 -16.24 1.44 -11.76
CA PRO A 129 -15.11 1.38 -10.87
C PRO A 129 -13.83 0.85 -11.55
N VAL A 130 -13.99 -0.10 -12.47
CA VAL A 130 -12.88 -0.68 -13.25
C VAL A 130 -12.29 0.32 -14.24
N THR A 131 -13.13 1.05 -14.98
CA THR A 131 -12.66 2.12 -15.90
C THR A 131 -11.85 3.17 -15.14
N LYS A 132 -12.38 3.60 -14.00
CA LYS A 132 -11.74 4.62 -13.15
C LYS A 132 -10.40 4.14 -12.59
N ALA A 133 -10.34 2.91 -12.06
CA ALA A 133 -9.11 2.34 -11.53
C ALA A 133 -8.01 2.23 -12.61
N TRP A 134 -8.37 1.84 -13.83
CA TRP A 134 -7.45 1.81 -14.97
C TRP A 134 -6.94 3.21 -15.35
N ASP A 135 -7.85 4.18 -15.49
CA ASP A 135 -7.49 5.55 -15.86
C ASP A 135 -6.55 6.19 -14.84
N GLU A 136 -6.82 6.00 -13.55
CA GLU A 136 -5.97 6.50 -12.47
C GLU A 136 -4.61 5.79 -12.43
N THR A 137 -4.59 4.47 -12.61
CA THR A 137 -3.34 3.70 -12.67
C THR A 137 -2.46 4.20 -13.82
N GLN A 138 -3.02 4.36 -15.01
CA GLN A 138 -2.29 4.86 -16.18
C GLN A 138 -1.73 6.27 -15.97
N GLN A 139 -2.49 7.16 -15.34
CA GLN A 139 -2.06 8.52 -15.07
C GLN A 139 -1.00 8.60 -13.96
N ALA A 140 -1.17 7.85 -12.87
CA ALA A 140 -0.27 7.83 -11.73
C ALA A 140 1.06 7.16 -12.06
N MET A 141 0.99 5.98 -12.70
CA MET A 141 2.15 5.15 -13.07
C MET A 141 2.72 5.52 -14.43
N LYS A 142 2.09 6.44 -15.16
CA LYS A 142 2.63 6.97 -16.41
C LYS A 142 2.83 5.87 -17.47
N CYS A 143 1.91 4.92 -17.50
CA CYS A 143 1.95 3.68 -18.28
C CYS A 143 0.65 3.50 -19.10
N CYS A 144 0.60 2.52 -19.99
CA CYS A 144 -0.51 2.40 -20.93
C CYS A 144 -1.10 0.99 -21.08
N ALA A 145 -0.30 -0.06 -20.98
CA ALA A 145 -0.71 -1.45 -21.18
C ALA A 145 0.00 -2.35 -20.16
N ILE A 146 -0.44 -3.60 -20.00
CA ILE A 146 0.17 -4.53 -19.05
C ILE A 146 1.56 -4.96 -19.54
N THR A 147 1.65 -5.31 -20.82
CA THR A 147 2.92 -5.66 -21.47
C THR A 147 3.06 -4.92 -22.79
N GLU A 148 2.01 -4.92 -23.61
CA GLU A 148 2.04 -4.38 -24.96
C GLU A 148 0.76 -3.60 -25.31
N ILE A 149 0.89 -2.49 -26.03
CA ILE A 149 -0.26 -1.65 -26.44
C ILE A 149 -1.34 -2.44 -27.19
N GLY A 150 -0.94 -3.44 -27.98
CA GLY A 150 -1.87 -4.29 -28.72
C GLY A 150 -2.83 -5.09 -27.84
N GLU A 151 -2.58 -5.23 -26.54
CA GLU A 151 -3.46 -5.93 -25.60
C GLU A 151 -4.83 -5.28 -25.47
N TRP A 152 -4.93 -3.95 -25.56
CA TRP A 152 -6.22 -3.25 -25.54
C TRP A 152 -7.13 -3.71 -26.67
N VAL A 153 -6.58 -3.78 -27.89
CA VAL A 153 -7.32 -4.23 -29.08
C VAL A 153 -7.59 -5.74 -29.03
N LYS A 154 -6.68 -6.54 -28.44
CA LYS A 154 -6.82 -8.00 -28.34
C LYS A 154 -7.85 -8.42 -27.30
N LEU A 155 -7.87 -7.76 -26.13
CA LEU A 155 -8.62 -8.20 -24.95
C LEU A 155 -9.95 -7.46 -24.79
N ASN A 156 -10.07 -6.22 -25.27
CA ASN A 156 -11.25 -5.41 -25.05
C ASN A 156 -11.94 -5.02 -26.37
N LYS A 157 -13.23 -5.38 -26.47
CA LYS A 157 -14.06 -5.18 -27.67
C LYS A 157 -14.36 -3.71 -27.99
N ASN A 158 -14.17 -2.82 -27.02
CA ASN A 158 -14.39 -1.37 -27.17
C ASN A 158 -13.25 -0.68 -27.93
N PHE A 159 -12.12 -1.36 -28.16
CA PHE A 159 -10.95 -0.81 -28.84
C PHE A 159 -10.71 -1.51 -30.19
N ASN A 160 -10.20 -0.74 -31.15
CA ASN A 160 -9.88 -1.24 -32.49
C ASN A 160 -8.67 -0.49 -33.09
N VAL A 161 -8.06 -1.09 -34.11
CA VAL A 161 -6.85 -0.54 -34.75
C VAL A 161 -7.11 0.83 -35.40
N LEU A 162 -8.35 1.10 -35.83
CA LEU A 162 -8.71 2.22 -36.69
C LEU A 162 -9.18 3.47 -35.92
N ASN A 163 -9.95 3.32 -34.84
CA ASN A 163 -10.63 4.44 -34.17
C ASN A 163 -10.24 4.65 -32.71
N ASN A 164 -9.69 3.65 -31.99
CA ASN A 164 -9.15 3.81 -30.64
C ASN A 164 -8.29 2.59 -30.28
N GLN A 165 -6.95 2.73 -30.32
CA GLN A 165 -6.05 1.64 -29.93
C GLN A 165 -5.83 1.56 -28.41
N VAL A 166 -6.05 2.66 -27.68
CA VAL A 166 -5.80 2.78 -26.23
C VAL A 166 -6.80 3.75 -25.59
N PRO A 167 -7.03 3.64 -24.26
CA PRO A 167 -7.79 4.61 -23.48
C PRO A 167 -7.29 6.05 -23.62
N LYS A 168 -8.18 7.03 -23.42
CA LYS A 168 -7.83 8.47 -23.47
C LYS A 168 -6.94 8.92 -22.31
N SER A 169 -7.06 8.24 -21.17
CA SER A 169 -6.22 8.37 -19.99
C SER A 169 -4.76 7.99 -20.28
N CYS A 170 -4.51 7.15 -21.28
CA CYS A 170 -3.18 6.90 -21.79
C CYS A 170 -2.73 8.05 -22.71
N CYS A 171 -1.60 8.67 -22.36
CA CYS A 171 -1.05 9.79 -23.11
C CYS A 171 -0.24 9.28 -24.31
N LYS A 172 -0.66 9.62 -25.55
CA LYS A 172 -0.01 9.19 -26.82
C LYS A 172 1.49 9.50 -26.95
N ARG A 173 2.06 10.35 -26.09
CA ARG A 173 3.48 10.74 -26.11
C ARG A 173 4.35 10.06 -25.05
N MET A 174 3.78 9.22 -24.19
CA MET A 174 4.58 8.50 -23.19
C MET A 174 5.21 7.27 -23.82
N LYS A 175 6.51 7.11 -23.60
CA LYS A 175 7.25 5.92 -24.00
C LYS A 175 6.46 4.68 -23.59
N LEU A 176 6.36 3.72 -24.51
CA LEU A 176 5.82 2.37 -24.33
C LEU A 176 6.34 1.76 -23.02
N GLN A 177 5.61 1.92 -21.92
CA GLN A 177 5.93 1.28 -20.64
C GLN A 177 4.72 0.50 -20.14
N ALA A 178 5.02 -0.72 -19.72
CA ALA A 178 4.15 -1.61 -18.99
C ALA A 178 3.71 -0.96 -17.66
N CYS A 179 2.42 -1.05 -17.38
CA CYS A 179 1.86 -1.03 -16.04
C CYS A 179 2.10 -2.43 -15.44
#